data_AF-A0A8D8JZ22-F1
#
_entry.id   AF-A0A8D8JZ22-F1
#
_cell.length_a   1.000
_cell.length_b   1.000
_cell.length_c   1.000
_cell.angle_alpha   90.00
_cell.angle_beta   90.00
_cell.angle_gamma   90.00
#
_symmetry.space_group_name_H-M   'P 1'
#
loop_
_entity.id
_entity.type
_entity.pdbx_description
1 polymer ?
#
loop_
_entity_poly.entity_id
_entity_poly.type
_entity_poly.pdbx_seq_one_letter_code
_entity_poly.pdbx_strand_id
1 'polypeptide(L)'
;ALIGLEMSGQFRFVALWTCGCVFSERALKEVKDKTCSSCQTPFSEQDVVILNGSDEDVDLMRTRLDARVARLKAEKKAKADKKAKAKAESTVTSTATSDEAAITPDAEQPGPSSKPSTSG
;
A
#
# COMPACT_ATOMS: atom_id res chain seq x y z
N ALA A 1 22.65 16.24 -3.78
CA ALA A 1 21.57 16.68 -2.86
C ALA A 1 20.34 17.00 -3.69
N LEU A 2 19.14 16.62 -3.23
CA LEU A 2 17.89 17.10 -3.81
C LEU A 2 17.86 18.62 -3.61
N ILE A 3 18.02 19.36 -4.70
CA ILE A 3 18.00 20.82 -4.71
C ILE A 3 16.55 21.26 -4.45
N GLY A 4 16.35 22.08 -3.41
CA GLY A 4 15.04 22.64 -3.07
C GLY A 4 14.62 23.65 -4.13
N LEU A 5 13.89 23.17 -5.13
CA LEU A 5 13.28 24.01 -6.16
C LEU A 5 11.95 24.52 -5.63
N GLU A 6 11.75 25.83 -5.65
CA GLU A 6 10.53 26.47 -5.18
C GLU A 6 9.31 26.03 -6.03
N MET A 7 8.22 25.66 -5.38
CA MET A 7 6.97 25.21 -6.03
C MET A 7 6.14 26.40 -6.54
N SER A 8 6.73 27.28 -7.36
CA SER A 8 6.11 28.51 -7.87
C SER A 8 5.19 28.30 -9.09
N GLY A 9 4.97 27.05 -9.53
CA GLY A 9 4.22 26.74 -10.75
C GLY A 9 5.03 26.82 -12.04
N GLN A 10 6.25 27.35 -11.99
CA GLN A 10 7.14 27.46 -13.16
C GLN A 10 7.77 26.12 -13.56
N PHE A 11 7.90 25.20 -12.60
CA PHE A 11 8.46 23.88 -12.82
C PHE A 11 7.44 22.79 -12.54
N ARG A 12 7.65 21.66 -13.22
CA ARG A 12 6.83 20.45 -13.07
C ARG A 12 7.28 19.68 -11.83
N PHE A 13 6.30 19.36 -11.00
CA PHE A 13 6.50 18.56 -9.80
C PHE A 13 5.74 17.25 -9.93
N VAL A 14 6.10 16.30 -9.09
CA VAL A 14 5.46 15.00 -9.02
C VAL A 14 5.18 14.66 -7.56
N ALA A 15 3.98 14.18 -7.28
CA ALA A 15 3.58 13.68 -5.97
C ALA A 15 3.36 12.17 -6.02
N LEU A 16 3.75 11.47 -4.98
CA LEU A 16 3.53 10.03 -4.85
C LEU A 16 2.28 9.75 -4.01
N TRP A 17 1.30 9.04 -4.55
CA TRP A 17 0.08 8.63 -3.82
C TRP A 17 0.35 7.72 -2.63
N THR A 18 1.45 6.96 -2.63
CA THR A 18 1.76 5.99 -1.57
C THR A 18 2.21 6.64 -0.27
N CYS A 19 2.89 7.79 -0.35
CA CYS A 19 3.49 8.44 0.81
C CYS A 19 3.26 9.96 0.90
N GLY A 20 2.74 10.59 -0.16
CA GLY A 20 2.46 12.03 -0.21
C GLY A 20 3.70 12.91 -0.44
N CYS A 21 4.90 12.34 -0.54
CA CYS A 21 6.10 13.12 -0.84
C CYS A 21 6.02 13.76 -2.24
N VAL A 22 6.57 14.97 -2.35
CA VAL A 22 6.60 15.77 -3.58
C VAL A 22 8.04 16.01 -4.00
N PHE A 23 8.31 15.85 -5.30
CA PHE A 23 9.64 16.00 -5.90
C PHE A 23 9.53 16.83 -7.18
N SER A 24 10.65 17.41 -7.63
CA SER A 24 10.71 17.88 -9.02
C SER A 24 10.68 16.67 -9.96
N GLU A 25 10.04 16.82 -11.12
CA GLU A 25 9.97 15.73 -12.10
C GLU A 25 11.38 15.26 -12.53
N ARG A 26 12.35 16.19 -12.58
CA ARG A 26 13.76 15.89 -12.88
C ARG A 26 14.37 14.95 -11.85
N ALA A 27 14.16 15.23 -10.55
CA ALA A 27 14.70 14.40 -9.49
C ALA A 27 14.10 12.99 -9.52
N LEU A 28 12.80 12.85 -9.78
CA LEU A 28 12.18 11.53 -9.86
C LEU A 28 12.67 10.73 -11.08
N LYS A 29 13.00 11.38 -12.21
CA LYS A 29 13.54 10.71 -13.41
C LYS A 29 14.98 10.21 -13.23
N GLU A 30 15.77 10.86 -12.39
CA GLU A 30 17.14 10.42 -12.09
C GLU A 30 17.17 9.19 -11.16
N VAL A 31 16.13 9.03 -10.34
CA VAL A 31 15.97 7.89 -9.43
C VAL A 31 15.30 6.74 -10.19
N LYS A 32 16.09 5.72 -10.54
CA LYS A 32 15.59 4.51 -11.23
C LYS A 32 14.86 3.55 -10.30
N ASP A 33 15.02 3.73 -9.00
CA ASP A 33 14.40 2.89 -7.98
C ASP A 33 12.94 3.26 -7.80
N LYS A 34 12.08 2.24 -7.70
CA LYS A 34 10.65 2.39 -7.43
C LYS A 34 10.36 2.62 -5.95
N THR A 35 11.18 3.46 -5.31
CA THR A 35 11.20 3.73 -3.88
C THR A 35 11.39 5.22 -3.63
N CYS A 36 10.53 5.80 -2.80
CA CYS A 36 10.57 7.23 -2.49
C CYS A 36 11.93 7.62 -1.89
N SER A 37 12.62 8.61 -2.49
CA SER A 37 13.94 9.03 -1.99
C SER A 37 13.89 9.77 -0.64
N SER A 38 12.71 10.25 -0.22
CA SER A 38 12.55 10.97 1.05
C SER A 38 12.17 10.06 2.22
N CYS A 39 11.30 9.07 2.00
CA CYS A 39 10.73 8.25 3.08
C CYS A 39 10.82 6.74 2.83
N GLN A 40 11.47 6.35 1.73
CA GLN A 40 11.78 4.96 1.38
C GLN A 40 10.55 4.06 1.20
N THR A 41 9.36 4.65 1.05
CA THR A 41 8.14 3.92 0.72
C THR A 41 8.18 3.47 -0.74
N PRO A 42 7.93 2.17 -1.04
CA PRO A 42 7.83 1.71 -2.41
C PRO A 42 6.62 2.33 -3.11
N PHE A 43 6.75 2.62 -4.41
CA PHE A 43 5.67 3.18 -5.22
C PHE A 43 5.66 2.56 -6.61
N SER A 44 4.51 2.60 -7.27
CA SER A 44 4.39 2.21 -8.67
C SER A 44 4.22 3.43 -9.57
N GLU A 45 4.40 3.27 -10.88
CA GLU A 45 4.16 4.34 -11.87
C GLU A 45 2.73 4.87 -11.83
N GLN A 46 1.78 4.03 -11.39
CA GLN A 46 0.37 4.37 -11.21
C GLN A 46 0.13 5.30 -10.00
N ASP A 47 1.12 5.41 -9.12
CA ASP A 47 1.08 6.27 -7.93
C ASP A 47 1.71 7.64 -8.19
N VAL A 48 2.32 7.87 -9.36
CA VAL A 48 2.97 9.13 -9.72
C VAL A 48 1.93 10.10 -10.29
N VAL A 49 1.75 11.25 -9.63
CA VAL A 49 0.87 12.34 -10.04
C VAL A 49 1.71 13.52 -10.48
N ILE A 50 1.44 14.06 -11.66
CA ILE A 50 2.11 15.26 -12.15
C ILE A 50 1.38 16.50 -11.61
N LEU A 51 2.13 17.41 -11.00
CA LEU A 51 1.71 18.72 -10.53
C LEU A 51 2.27 19.80 -11.47
N ASN A 52 1.44 20.77 -11.83
CA ASN A 52 1.75 21.80 -12.82
C ASN A 52 2.10 21.21 -14.21
N GLY A 53 1.37 20.16 -14.61
CA GLY A 53 1.50 19.55 -15.94
C GLY A 53 0.84 20.39 -17.05
N SER A 54 0.97 19.96 -18.30
CA SER A 54 0.16 20.51 -19.41
C SER A 54 -1.26 19.94 -19.36
N ASP A 55 -2.17 20.47 -20.17
CA ASP A 55 -3.54 19.96 -20.26
C ASP A 55 -3.59 18.46 -20.62
N GLU A 56 -2.68 18.01 -21.50
CA GLU A 56 -2.51 16.59 -21.84
C GLU A 56 -2.15 15.72 -20.62
N ASP A 57 -1.27 16.22 -19.74
CA ASP A 57 -0.93 15.51 -18.50
C ASP A 57 -2.11 15.47 -17.55
N VAL A 58 -2.90 16.54 -17.49
CA VAL A 58 -4.10 16.61 -16.65
C VAL A 58 -5.11 15.55 -17.11
N ASP A 59 -5.33 15.40 -18.41
CA ASP A 59 -6.23 14.37 -18.96
C ASP A 59 -5.70 12.95 -18.73
N LEU A 60 -4.39 12.75 -18.84
CA LEU A 60 -3.76 11.50 -18.45
C LEU A 60 -3.94 11.21 -16.95
N MET A 61 -3.77 12.20 -16.07
CA MET A 61 -3.97 12.04 -14.63
C MET A 61 -5.43 11.75 -14.28
N ARG A 62 -6.40 12.38 -14.96
CA ARG A 62 -7.83 12.07 -14.82
C ARG A 62 -8.11 10.61 -15.16
N THR A 63 -7.60 10.14 -16.30
CA THR A 63 -7.74 8.74 -16.73
C THR A 63 -7.13 7.78 -15.70
N ARG A 64 -5.94 8.09 -15.18
CA ARG A 64 -5.28 7.28 -14.13
C ARG A 64 -6.06 7.27 -12.82
N LEU A 65 -6.65 8.39 -12.43
CA LEU A 65 -7.48 8.50 -11.23
C LEU A 65 -8.73 7.63 -11.36
N ASP A 66 -9.41 7.68 -12.51
CA ASP A 66 -10.59 6.85 -12.76
C ASP A 66 -10.24 5.36 -12.76
N ALA A 67 -9.15 4.97 -13.39
CA ALA A 67 -8.65 3.60 -13.37
C ALA A 67 -8.34 3.13 -11.93
N ARG A 68 -7.73 3.99 -11.12
CA ARG A 68 -7.46 3.70 -9.70
C ARG A 68 -8.75 3.50 -8.91
N VAL A 69 -9.72 4.39 -9.08
CA VAL A 69 -11.03 4.30 -8.40
C VAL A 69 -11.77 3.03 -8.81
N ALA A 70 -11.75 2.69 -10.11
CA ALA A 70 -12.35 1.46 -10.63
C ALA A 70 -11.71 0.22 -10.01
N ARG A 71 -10.37 0.16 -9.96
CA ARG A 71 -9.62 -0.95 -9.33
C ARG A 71 -9.98 -1.11 -7.86
N LEU A 72 -9.98 -0.03 -7.08
CA LEU A 72 -10.34 -0.07 -5.66
C LEU A 72 -11.79 -0.53 -5.42
N LYS A 73 -12.72 -0.11 -6.29
CA LYS A 73 -14.11 -0.59 -6.24
C LYS A 73 -14.21 -2.08 -6.56
N ALA A 74 -13.49 -2.55 -7.58
CA ALA A 74 -13.47 -3.97 -7.97
C ALA A 74 -12.86 -4.85 -6.87
N GLU A 75 -11.75 -4.42 -6.26
CA GLU A 75 -11.12 -5.13 -5.14
C GLU A 75 -12.04 -5.22 -3.92
N LYS A 76 -12.78 -4.15 -3.60
CA LYS A 76 -13.77 -4.15 -2.51
C LYS A 76 -14.92 -5.14 -2.79
N LYS A 77 -15.44 -5.16 -4.02
CA LYS A 77 -16.49 -6.12 -4.43
C LYS A 77 -15.98 -7.55 -4.33
N ALA A 78 -14.82 -7.85 -4.94
CA ALA A 78 -14.22 -9.18 -4.89
C ALA A 78 -13.95 -9.68 -3.46
N LYS A 79 -13.53 -8.80 -2.54
CA LYS A 79 -13.39 -9.14 -1.11
C LYS A 79 -14.74 -9.43 -0.45
N ALA A 80 -15.79 -8.70 -0.80
CA ALA A 80 -17.15 -8.94 -0.30
C ALA A 80 -17.72 -10.27 -0.81
N ASP A 81 -17.55 -10.58 -2.09
CA ASP A 81 -18.00 -11.83 -2.71
C ASP A 81 -17.29 -13.06 -2.10
N LYS A 82 -15.96 -12.96 -1.86
CA LYS A 82 -15.21 -14.00 -1.15
C LYS A 82 -15.70 -14.20 0.29
N LYS A 83 -16.03 -13.11 1.00
CA LYS A 83 -16.57 -13.18 2.36
C LYS A 83 -17.98 -13.80 2.39
N ALA A 84 -18.82 -13.51 1.40
CA ALA A 84 -20.16 -14.09 1.27
C ALA A 84 -20.09 -15.60 0.97
N LYS A 85 -19.18 -16.02 0.08
CA LYS A 85 -18.99 -17.44 -0.24
C LYS A 85 -18.44 -18.26 0.94
N ALA A 86 -17.53 -17.68 1.73
CA ALA A 86 -17.00 -18.32 2.94
C ALA A 86 -18.07 -18.51 4.06
N LYS A 87 -19.14 -17.70 4.08
CA LYS A 87 -20.23 -17.83 5.07
C LYS A 87 -21.27 -18.89 4.67
N ALA A 88 -21.38 -19.21 3.38
CA ALA A 88 -22.34 -20.20 2.88
C ALA A 88 -21.84 -21.66 3.01
N GLU A 89 -20.54 -21.89 3.15
CA GLU A 89 -19.95 -23.23 3.24
C GLU A 89 -19.94 -23.81 4.68
N SER A 90 -20.27 -23.02 5.70
CA SER A 90 -20.19 -23.45 7.11
C SER A 90 -21.52 -23.94 7.73
N THR A 91 -22.57 -24.19 6.94
CA THR A 91 -23.91 -24.59 7.48
C THR A 91 -24.42 -25.94 6.96
N VAL A 92 -23.57 -26.82 6.43
CA VAL A 92 -23.97 -28.21 6.20
C VAL A 92 -22.89 -29.16 6.72
N THR A 93 -23.18 -29.74 7.88
CA THR A 93 -22.66 -30.99 8.48
C THR A 93 -22.07 -30.77 9.87
N SER A 94 -22.94 -30.74 10.86
CA SER A 94 -22.61 -31.06 12.24
C SER A 94 -23.82 -31.76 12.86
N THR A 95 -23.83 -33.10 12.82
CA THR A 95 -24.58 -33.92 13.77
C THR A 95 -23.89 -35.28 13.93
N ALA A 96 -23.56 -35.58 15.20
CA ALA A 96 -23.18 -36.88 15.80
C ALA A 96 -21.80 -37.46 15.41
N THR A 97 -20.93 -37.93 16.32
CA THR A 97 -21.02 -38.28 17.75
C THR A 97 -19.60 -38.68 18.26
N SER A 98 -19.29 -38.39 19.54
CA SER A 98 -18.41 -39.07 20.55
C SER A 98 -17.05 -39.69 20.14
N ASP A 99 -16.03 -39.87 20.98
CA ASP A 99 -15.69 -39.57 22.37
C ASP A 99 -14.17 -39.84 22.51
N GLU A 100 -13.54 -39.20 23.50
CA GLU A 100 -12.50 -39.73 24.39
C GLU A 100 -11.00 -39.86 23.97
N ALA A 101 -10.18 -39.36 24.91
CA ALA A 101 -8.80 -39.66 25.30
C ALA A 101 -7.56 -39.15 24.52
N ALA A 102 -6.91 -38.17 25.18
CA ALA A 102 -5.49 -38.12 25.63
C ALA A 102 -4.40 -37.97 24.53
N ILE A 103 -3.32 -37.18 24.66
CA ILE A 103 -2.42 -36.86 25.79
C ILE A 103 -1.50 -35.70 25.35
N THR A 104 -1.18 -34.78 26.26
CA THR A 104 -0.12 -33.73 26.19
C THR A 104 1.30 -34.33 26.35
N PRO A 105 2.41 -33.72 25.86
CA PRO A 105 3.07 -32.54 26.50
C PRO A 105 3.66 -31.50 25.50
N ASP A 106 3.54 -30.21 25.77
CA ASP A 106 4.53 -29.30 26.41
C ASP A 106 5.66 -28.78 25.50
N ALA A 107 5.65 -27.46 25.25
CA ALA A 107 6.83 -26.60 25.06
C ALA A 107 6.40 -25.11 24.93
N GLU A 108 6.41 -24.39 26.05
CA GLU A 108 7.14 -23.13 26.32
C GLU A 108 7.67 -22.35 25.08
N GLN A 109 7.56 -21.03 24.85
CA GLN A 109 7.22 -19.82 25.60
C GLN A 109 6.98 -18.67 24.58
N PRO A 110 6.13 -17.67 24.85
CA PRO A 110 6.11 -16.41 24.09
C PRO A 110 7.15 -15.41 24.64
N GLY A 111 7.98 -14.86 23.74
CA GLY A 111 8.77 -13.66 24.02
C GLY A 111 7.91 -12.40 23.94
N PRO A 112 8.32 -11.31 24.62
CA PRO A 112 8.42 -10.06 23.87
C PRO A 112 9.61 -9.18 24.27
N SER A 113 9.94 -8.30 23.31
CA SER A 113 10.53 -6.96 23.50
C SER A 113 12.03 -6.83 23.69
N SER A 114 12.68 -6.59 22.56
CA SER A 114 13.49 -5.42 22.23
C SER A 114 13.82 -4.40 23.36
N LYS A 115 15.12 -4.10 23.38
CA LYS A 115 15.91 -3.10 24.11
C LYS A 115 15.37 -1.65 23.99
N PRO A 116 15.87 -0.75 24.85
CA PRO A 116 16.71 0.33 24.30
C PRO A 116 18.04 0.56 25.05
N SER A 117 19.01 1.08 24.30
CA SER A 117 20.33 1.58 24.72
C SER A 117 20.27 2.83 25.60
N THR A 118 21.26 3.00 26.48
CA THR A 118 22.14 4.20 26.61
C THR A 118 23.18 3.90 27.69
N SER A 119 24.49 3.81 27.41
CA SER A 119 25.48 4.89 27.37
C SER A 119 25.48 5.78 28.63
N GLY A 120 26.51 5.55 29.45
CA GLY A 120 27.12 6.45 30.42
C GLY A 120 28.63 6.26 30.34
#